data_AF-A0A820P457-F1
#
_entry.id   AF-A0A820P457-F1
#
_cell.length_a   1.000
_cell.length_b   1.000
_cell.length_c   1.000
_cell.angle_alpha   90.00
_cell.angle_beta   90.00
_cell.angle_gamma   90.00
#
_symmetry.space_group_name_H-M   'P 1'
#
loop_
_entity.id
_entity.type
_entity.pdbx_description
1 polymer ?
#
loop_
_entity_poly.entity_id
_entity_poly.type
_entity_poly.pdbx_seq_one_letter_code
_entity_poly.pdbx_strand_id
1 'polypeptide(L)'
;QTPQQRHIIDSFRPDIKSNSFQRPRSEMNIASGIPKFVSLGMIQQEGNPYVKEDTMFIKIMVDFGDMPKTLLPYALSLNPGLPMHVQQSMVKEEHNKRLLNKRKTS
;
A
#
# COMPACT_ATOMS: atom_id res chain seq x y z
N GLN A 1 -15.83 7.52 -15.91
CA GLN A 1 -15.97 6.24 -15.18
C GLN A 1 -17.41 5.77 -15.36
N THR A 2 -17.63 4.56 -15.87
CA THR A 2 -18.98 4.01 -16.07
C THR A 2 -19.52 3.43 -14.75
N PRO A 3 -20.83 3.54 -14.43
CA PRO A 3 -21.29 3.48 -13.04
C PRO A 3 -21.74 2.11 -12.52
N GLN A 4 -21.42 0.96 -13.15
CA GLN A 4 -21.94 -0.35 -12.67
C GLN A 4 -21.01 -1.57 -12.81
N GLN A 5 -19.71 -1.44 -13.12
CA GLN A 5 -18.81 -2.60 -13.14
C GLN A 5 -18.00 -2.68 -11.83
N ARG A 6 -18.36 -3.65 -10.99
CA ARG A 6 -17.64 -3.92 -9.72
C ARG A 6 -16.22 -4.37 -10.04
N HIS A 7 -15.22 -3.63 -9.57
CA HIS A 7 -13.82 -4.06 -9.62
C HIS A 7 -13.63 -5.38 -8.85
N ILE A 8 -12.77 -6.25 -9.36
CA ILE A 8 -12.30 -7.43 -8.61
C ILE A 8 -11.34 -6.92 -7.55
N ILE A 9 -11.65 -7.20 -6.29
CA ILE A 9 -10.86 -6.74 -5.14
C ILE A 9 -10.59 -7.94 -4.26
N ASP A 10 -9.33 -8.11 -3.90
CA ASP A 10 -8.90 -9.08 -2.91
C ASP A 10 -7.73 -8.46 -2.11
N SER A 11 -7.56 -8.91 -0.88
CA SER A 11 -6.62 -8.35 0.08
C SER A 11 -6.10 -9.42 1.01
N PHE A 12 -4.86 -9.28 1.44
CA PHE A 12 -4.27 -10.14 2.45
C PHE A 12 -3.55 -9.30 3.51
N ARG A 13 -3.41 -9.86 4.71
CA ARG A 13 -2.52 -9.28 5.72
C ARG A 13 -1.12 -9.90 5.59
N PRO A 14 -0.05 -9.09 5.55
CA PRO A 14 1.32 -9.61 5.52
C PRO A 14 1.63 -10.53 6.69
N ASP A 15 2.25 -11.68 6.42
CA ASP A 15 2.83 -12.53 7.46
C ASP A 15 4.24 -12.04 7.78
N ILE A 16 4.46 -11.49 8.97
CA ILE A 16 5.75 -10.96 9.42
C ILE A 16 6.87 -12.02 9.47
N LYS A 17 6.52 -13.31 9.48
CA LYS A 17 7.50 -14.40 9.43
C LYS A 17 7.96 -14.72 8.02
N SER A 18 7.21 -14.30 6.99
CA SER A 18 7.56 -14.52 5.59
C SER A 18 8.73 -13.63 5.15
N ASN A 19 9.66 -14.21 4.39
CA ASN A 19 10.77 -13.48 3.78
C ASN A 19 10.30 -12.36 2.82
N SER A 20 9.06 -12.42 2.33
CA SER A 20 8.47 -11.37 1.50
C SER A 20 8.30 -10.03 2.22
N PHE A 21 8.19 -10.03 3.55
CA PHE A 21 7.86 -8.83 4.35
C PHE A 21 8.95 -8.46 5.37
N GLN A 22 10.12 -9.11 5.31
CA GLN A 22 11.27 -8.74 6.11
C GLN A 22 12.04 -7.57 5.48
N ARG A 23 13.02 -7.03 6.20
CA ARG A 23 13.94 -6.01 5.68
C ARG A 23 14.61 -6.53 4.39
N PRO A 24 14.54 -5.79 3.27
CA PRO A 24 15.21 -6.19 2.05
C PRO A 24 16.72 -6.39 2.24
N ARG A 25 17.23 -7.49 1.66
CA ARG A 25 18.66 -7.82 1.59
C ARG A 25 19.23 -7.67 0.18
N SER A 26 18.37 -7.33 -0.77
CA SER A 26 18.67 -7.08 -2.19
C SER A 26 17.71 -6.00 -2.70
N GLU A 27 17.77 -5.68 -4.00
CA GLU A 27 16.89 -4.69 -4.64
C GLU A 27 15.39 -4.97 -4.41
N MET A 28 14.99 -6.23 -4.30
CA MET A 28 13.59 -6.62 -4.13
C MET A 28 13.42 -7.75 -3.11
N ASN A 29 12.31 -7.74 -2.39
CA ASN A 29 11.84 -8.91 -1.64
C ASN A 29 11.17 -9.92 -2.57
N ILE A 30 11.02 -11.15 -2.08
CA ILE A 30 10.23 -12.18 -2.77
C ILE A 30 8.78 -11.69 -2.90
N ALA A 31 8.24 -11.73 -4.12
CA ALA A 31 6.86 -11.34 -4.38
C ALA A 31 5.87 -12.14 -3.53
N SER A 32 4.86 -11.45 -3.01
CA SER A 32 3.72 -12.05 -2.32
C SER A 32 2.43 -11.51 -2.94
N GLY A 33 1.40 -12.35 -3.02
CA GLY A 33 0.16 -12.02 -3.71
C GLY A 33 -0.87 -13.13 -3.61
N ILE A 34 -1.88 -13.05 -4.47
CA ILE A 34 -3.01 -13.99 -4.52
C ILE A 34 -2.92 -14.76 -5.85
N PRO A 35 -2.43 -16.02 -5.85
CA PRO A 35 -2.19 -16.77 -7.08
C PRO A 35 -3.43 -16.98 -7.95
N LYS A 36 -4.63 -16.92 -7.36
CA LYS A 36 -5.92 -17.09 -8.04
C LYS A 36 -6.77 -15.83 -7.96
N PHE A 37 -6.19 -14.68 -8.26
CA PHE A 37 -6.86 -13.37 -8.16
C PHE A 37 -8.08 -13.24 -9.09
N VAL A 38 -7.96 -13.68 -10.35
CA VAL A 38 -9.06 -13.71 -11.33
C VAL A 38 -8.88 -14.93 -12.25
N SER A 39 -9.98 -15.54 -12.68
CA SER A 39 -9.91 -16.66 -13.63
C SER A 39 -9.55 -16.17 -15.03
N LEU A 40 -8.72 -16.92 -15.75
CA LEU A 40 -8.35 -16.57 -17.12
C LEU A 40 -9.56 -16.54 -18.06
N GLY A 41 -10.51 -17.46 -17.89
CA GLY A 41 -11.74 -17.48 -18.70
C GLY A 41 -12.56 -16.19 -18.61
N MET A 42 -12.56 -15.51 -17.45
CA MET A 42 -13.23 -14.22 -17.27
C MET A 42 -12.53 -13.07 -18.01
N ILE A 43 -11.19 -13.12 -18.09
CA ILE A 43 -10.37 -12.12 -18.79
C ILE A 43 -10.37 -12.35 -20.31
N GLN A 44 -10.46 -13.61 -20.75
CA GLN A 44 -10.45 -13.99 -22.16
C GLN A 44 -11.83 -13.88 -22.81
N GLN A 45 -12.90 -13.78 -22.02
CA GLN A 45 -14.26 -13.63 -22.53
C GLN A 45 -14.37 -12.31 -23.34
N GLU A 46 -14.92 -12.41 -24.55
CA GLU A 46 -15.21 -11.25 -25.39
C GLU A 46 -16.22 -10.32 -24.70
N GLY A 47 -15.96 -9.01 -24.75
CA GLY A 47 -16.80 -8.00 -24.08
C GLY A 47 -16.65 -7.95 -22.55
N ASN A 48 -15.63 -8.61 -21.97
CA ASN A 48 -15.36 -8.49 -20.54
C ASN A 48 -15.05 -7.02 -20.16
N PRO A 49 -15.36 -6.61 -18.92
CA PRO A 49 -15.20 -5.23 -18.49
C PRO A 49 -13.77 -4.85 -18.03
N TYR A 50 -12.84 -5.81 -18.03
CA TYR A 50 -11.52 -5.65 -17.40
C TYR A 50 -10.40 -5.38 -18.40
N VAL A 51 -10.56 -5.80 -19.66
CA VAL A 51 -9.63 -5.55 -20.75
C VAL A 51 -10.34 -4.75 -21.83
N LYS A 52 -9.82 -3.56 -22.14
CA LYS A 52 -10.31 -2.70 -23.22
C LYS A 52 -9.12 -2.25 -24.04
N GLU A 53 -9.21 -2.39 -25.37
CA GLU A 53 -8.13 -1.98 -26.28
C GLU A 53 -6.77 -2.59 -25.87
N ASP A 54 -6.77 -3.90 -25.61
CA ASP A 54 -5.60 -4.66 -25.14
C ASP A 54 -4.93 -4.11 -23.86
N THR A 55 -5.68 -3.37 -23.05
CA THR A 55 -5.19 -2.70 -21.85
C THR A 55 -6.05 -3.04 -20.63
N MET A 56 -5.39 -3.28 -19.51
CA MET A 56 -6.02 -3.48 -18.20
C MET A 56 -5.45 -2.52 -17.15
N PHE A 57 -6.25 -2.21 -16.13
CA PHE A 57 -5.81 -1.39 -15.00
C PHE A 57 -5.78 -2.22 -13.72
N ILE A 58 -4.62 -2.21 -13.04
CA ILE A 58 -4.44 -2.84 -11.73
C ILE A 58 -4.18 -1.74 -10.71
N LYS A 59 -4.91 -1.76 -9.60
CA LYS A 59 -4.75 -0.82 -8.49
C LYS A 59 -4.32 -1.57 -7.24
N ILE A 60 -3.15 -1.23 -6.72
CA ILE A 60 -2.66 -1.74 -5.43
C ILE A 60 -2.97 -0.72 -4.35
N MET A 61 -3.47 -1.20 -3.20
CA MET A 61 -3.75 -0.37 -2.04
C MET A 61 -2.95 -0.91 -0.86
N VAL A 62 -2.09 -0.07 -0.29
CA VAL A 62 -1.34 -0.38 0.93
C VAL A 62 -2.03 0.33 2.09
N ASP A 63 -2.42 -0.45 3.09
CA ASP A 63 -2.93 0.06 4.35
C ASP A 63 -1.76 0.43 5.25
N PHE A 64 -1.63 1.72 5.56
CA PHE A 64 -0.63 2.24 6.49
C PHE A 64 -1.15 2.26 7.95
N GLY A 65 -2.27 1.58 8.21
CA GLY A 65 -2.93 1.51 9.51
C GLY A 65 -3.39 2.89 9.98
N ASP A 66 -3.15 3.18 11.26
CA ASP A 66 -3.51 4.47 11.88
C ASP A 66 -2.55 5.62 11.52
N MET A 67 -1.56 5.39 10.65
CA MET A 67 -0.66 6.46 10.23
C MET A 67 -1.38 7.45 9.30
N PRO A 68 -1.50 8.73 9.68
CA PRO A 68 -2.10 9.73 8.80
C PRO A 68 -1.33 9.84 7.49
N LYS A 69 -2.04 9.85 6.36
CA LYS A 69 -1.44 9.97 5.01
C LYS A 69 -0.50 11.16 4.88
N THR A 70 -0.77 12.24 5.61
CA THR A 70 0.07 13.44 5.64
C THR A 70 1.47 13.17 6.18
N LEU A 71 1.66 12.16 7.03
CA LEU A 71 2.96 11.79 7.59
C LEU A 71 3.74 10.81 6.71
N LEU A 72 3.11 10.16 5.74
CA LEU A 72 3.79 9.17 4.90
C LEU A 72 5.06 9.71 4.24
N PRO A 73 5.10 10.92 3.65
CA PRO A 73 6.33 11.45 3.07
C PRO A 73 7.46 11.62 4.08
N TYR A 74 7.13 11.93 5.34
CA TYR A 74 8.12 12.04 6.42
C TYR A 74 8.58 10.66 6.88
N ALA A 75 7.65 9.73 7.12
CA ALA A 75 7.99 8.37 7.54
C ALA A 75 8.87 7.64 6.51
N LEU A 76 8.60 7.84 5.22
CA LEU A 76 9.35 7.22 4.12
C LEU A 76 10.72 7.87 3.87
N SER A 77 10.98 9.09 4.37
CA SER A 77 12.27 9.77 4.24
C SER A 77 13.21 9.54 5.42
N LEU A 78 12.76 8.84 6.47
CA LEU A 78 13.60 8.46 7.59
C LEU A 78 14.72 7.52 7.16
N ASN A 79 15.88 7.64 7.81
CA ASN A 79 17.00 6.74 7.58
C ASN A 79 16.62 5.30 8.01
N PRO A 80 16.58 4.32 7.09
CA PRO A 80 16.20 2.94 7.41
C PRO A 80 17.26 2.20 8.26
N GLY A 81 18.44 2.79 8.44
CA GLY A 81 19.48 2.33 9.37
C GLY A 81 19.16 2.60 10.85
N LEU A 82 18.21 3.49 11.16
CA LEU A 82 17.83 3.77 12.55
C LEU A 82 17.07 2.59 13.17
N PRO A 83 17.23 2.32 14.48
CA PRO A 83 16.40 1.34 15.17
C PRO A 83 14.91 1.66 15.00
N MET A 84 14.07 0.63 14.84
CA MET A 84 12.62 0.80 14.58
C MET A 84 11.91 1.69 15.62
N HIS A 85 12.26 1.55 16.90
CA HIS A 85 11.66 2.37 17.97
C HIS A 85 12.02 3.86 17.85
N VAL A 86 13.20 4.18 17.29
CA VAL A 86 13.62 5.57 17.02
C VAL A 86 12.80 6.13 15.88
N GLN A 87 12.66 5.40 14.78
CA GLN A 87 11.82 5.81 13.65
C GLN A 87 10.37 6.06 14.11
N GLN A 88 9.81 5.15 14.92
CA GLN A 88 8.46 5.30 15.48
C GLN A 88 8.33 6.55 16.37
N SER A 89 9.33 6.84 17.19
CA SER A 89 9.36 8.04 18.04
C SER A 89 9.36 9.32 17.21
N MET A 90 10.18 9.37 16.16
CA MET A 90 10.25 10.51 15.24
C MET A 90 8.92 10.75 14.51
N VAL A 91 8.27 9.70 14.01
CA VAL A 91 6.95 9.83 13.36
C VAL A 91 5.89 10.34 14.35
N LYS A 92 5.90 9.85 15.59
CA LYS A 92 4.99 10.29 16.64
C LYS A 92 5.19 11.76 17.01
N GLU A 93 6.44 12.21 17.11
CA GLU A 93 6.77 13.60 17.39
C GLU A 93 6.31 14.53 16.27
N GLU A 94 6.58 14.18 15.02
CA GLU A 94 6.13 14.95 13.85
C GLU A 94 4.60 15.01 13.77
N HIS A 95 3.90 13.93 14.11
CA HIS A 95 2.44 13.93 14.22
C HIS A 95 1.95 14.99 15.23
N ASN A 96 2.51 14.96 16.43
CA ASN A 96 2.15 15.87 17.51
C ASN A 96 2.43 17.33 17.14
N LYS A 97 3.59 17.59 16.51
CA LYS A 97 3.97 18.93 16.04
C LYS A 97 2.98 19.49 15.03
N ARG A 98 2.52 18.67 14.08
CA ARG A 98 1.52 19.10 13.09
C ARG A 98 0.14 19.35 13.70
N LEU A 99 -0.27 18.52 14.66
CA LEU A 99 -1.52 18.76 15.41
C LEU A 99 -1.46 20.09 16.18
N LEU A 100 -0.33 20.39 16.82
CA LEU A 100 -0.14 21.65 17.54
C LEU A 100 -0.17 22.85 16.60
N ASN A 101 0.52 22.78 15.46
CA ASN A 101 0.51 23.86 14.47
C ASN A 101 -0.89 24.13 13.92
N LYS A 102 -1.68 23.08 13.64
CA LYS A 102 -3.06 23.22 13.16
C LYS A 102 -3.95 23.96 14.17
N ARG A 103 -3.74 23.74 15.47
CA ARG A 103 -4.47 24.45 16.56
C ARG A 103 -4.06 25.91 16.72
N LYS A 104 -2.84 26.29 16.31
CA LYS A 104 -2.36 27.69 16.36
C LYS A 104 -2.83 28.53 15.17
N THR A 105 -3.18 27.87 14.07
CA THR A 105 -3.63 28.50 12.81
C THR A 105 -5.15 28.51 12.64
N SER A 106 -5.90 27.98 13.62
CA SER A 106 -7.37 28.07 13.73
C SER A 106 -7.72 29.02 14.86
#